data_AF-A0A354Z9J6-F1
#
_entry.id   AF-A0A354Z9J6-F1
#
_cell.length_a   1.000
_cell.length_b   1.000
_cell.length_c   1.000
_cell.angle_alpha   90.00
_cell.angle_beta   90.00
_cell.angle_gamma   90.00
#
_symmetry.space_group_name_H-M   'P 1'
#
loop_
_entity.id
_entity.type
_entity.pdbx_description
1 polymer ?
#
loop_
_entity_poly.entity_id
_entity_poly.type
_entity_poly.pdbx_seq_one_letter_code
_entity_poly.pdbx_strand_id
1 'polypeptide(L)'
;MNTHDPHRTAREFDAQQRAVSDERAGRPTASDPTIACYRALHRAILVAPLPEPPAAFAAAIAAQVEHAQGSETLETLLQRLLLTTVVIAALVFSAPHLLTAALEVAAIGRDVSLALPLAAGIGIAVAGAIDRLARGWTLSAR
;
A
#
# COMPACT_ATOMS: atom_id res chain seq x y z
N MET A 1 -15.58 -8.40 -14.17
CA MET A 1 -15.10 -9.11 -12.96
C MET A 1 -13.59 -9.29 -13.11
N ASN A 2 -12.81 -8.35 -12.58
CA ASN A 2 -11.35 -8.34 -12.70
C ASN A 2 -10.77 -8.57 -11.30
N THR A 3 -10.43 -9.81 -10.96
CA THR A 3 -9.86 -10.19 -9.67
C THR A 3 -8.33 -10.05 -9.72
N HIS A 4 -7.83 -8.81 -9.66
CA HIS A 4 -6.45 -8.56 -9.29
C HIS A 4 -6.30 -8.81 -7.79
N ASP A 5 -5.99 -10.06 -7.41
CA ASP A 5 -5.55 -10.38 -6.05
C ASP A 5 -4.06 -10.02 -5.94
N PRO A 6 -3.69 -8.96 -5.19
CA PRO A 6 -2.30 -8.52 -5.08
C PRO A 6 -1.39 -9.59 -4.46
N HIS A 7 -1.93 -10.46 -3.61
CA HIS A 7 -1.16 -11.56 -3.02
C HIS A 7 -0.89 -12.69 -4.01
N ARG A 8 -1.78 -12.87 -5.00
CA ARG A 8 -1.53 -13.81 -6.10
C ARG A 8 -0.47 -13.25 -7.05
N THR A 9 -0.57 -11.98 -7.43
CA THR A 9 0.42 -11.32 -8.29
C THR A 9 1.81 -11.32 -7.67
N ALA A 10 1.93 -11.03 -6.37
CA ALA A 10 3.21 -11.05 -5.67
C ALA A 10 3.83 -12.46 -5.64
N ARG A 11 3.03 -13.49 -5.34
CA ARG A 11 3.51 -14.89 -5.34
C ARG A 11 3.96 -15.34 -6.74
N GLU A 12 3.23 -14.91 -7.76
CA GLU A 12 3.54 -15.23 -9.15
C GLU A 12 4.85 -14.55 -9.60
N PHE A 13 5.02 -13.28 -9.24
CA PHE A 13 6.24 -12.53 -9.48
C PHE A 13 7.46 -13.15 -8.79
N ASP A 14 7.33 -13.55 -7.53
CA ASP A 14 8.37 -14.26 -6.79
C ASP A 14 8.80 -15.57 -7.47
N ALA A 15 7.83 -16.34 -7.96
CA ALA A 15 8.11 -17.60 -8.66
C ALA A 15 8.89 -17.36 -9.96
N GLN A 16 8.56 -16.30 -10.71
CA GLN A 16 9.28 -15.89 -11.92
C GLN A 16 10.71 -15.44 -11.60
N GLN A 17 10.90 -14.61 -10.56
CA GLN A 17 12.23 -14.17 -10.15
C GLN A 17 13.11 -15.33 -9.71
N ARG A 18 12.56 -16.28 -8.95
CA ARG A 18 13.28 -17.51 -8.54
C ARG A 18 13.66 -18.37 -9.74
N ALA A 19 12.75 -18.53 -10.71
CA ALA A 19 13.05 -19.28 -11.94
C ALA A 19 14.25 -18.70 -12.70
N VAL A 20 14.29 -17.37 -12.86
CA VAL A 20 15.40 -16.65 -13.54
C VAL A 20 16.69 -16.72 -12.72
N SER A 21 16.63 -16.51 -11.40
CA SER A 21 17.83 -16.52 -10.55
C SER A 21 18.45 -17.92 -10.46
N ASP A 22 17.61 -18.95 -10.28
CA ASP A 22 18.07 -20.33 -10.24
C ASP A 22 18.67 -20.74 -11.59
N GLU A 23 18.09 -20.31 -12.73
CA GLU A 23 18.63 -20.60 -14.06
C GLU A 23 19.99 -19.95 -14.30
N ARG A 24 20.15 -18.68 -13.92
CA ARG A 24 21.45 -17.99 -13.96
C ARG A 24 22.49 -18.66 -13.07
N ALA A 25 22.06 -19.21 -11.94
CA ALA A 25 22.93 -19.94 -11.01
C ALA A 25 23.20 -21.40 -11.41
N GLY A 26 22.66 -21.88 -12.54
CA GLY A 26 22.87 -23.25 -13.02
C GLY A 26 22.31 -24.33 -12.09
N ARG A 27 21.36 -23.99 -11.21
CA ARG A 27 20.80 -24.93 -10.24
C ARG A 27 19.97 -26.02 -10.94
N PRO A 28 19.93 -27.25 -10.42
CA PRO A 28 19.09 -28.31 -10.96
C PRO A 28 17.62 -27.90 -11.02
N THR A 29 16.84 -28.57 -11.87
CA THR A 29 15.41 -28.26 -12.07
C THR A 29 14.68 -28.29 -10.73
N ALA A 30 13.99 -27.19 -10.39
CA ALA A 30 13.26 -27.08 -9.13
C ALA A 30 12.18 -28.16 -9.05
N SER A 31 11.94 -28.69 -7.84
CA SER A 31 10.82 -29.61 -7.59
C SER A 31 9.46 -28.95 -7.75
N ASP A 32 9.43 -27.62 -7.73
CA ASP A 32 8.22 -26.82 -7.94
C ASP A 32 7.85 -26.77 -9.43
N PRO A 33 6.69 -27.32 -9.83
CA PRO A 33 6.25 -27.35 -11.22
C PRO A 33 6.04 -25.95 -11.82
N THR A 34 5.67 -24.95 -10.99
CA THR A 34 5.48 -23.57 -11.45
C THR A 34 6.80 -22.94 -11.84
N ILE A 35 7.86 -23.14 -11.03
CA ILE A 35 9.21 -22.64 -11.33
C ILE A 35 9.80 -23.33 -12.56
N ALA A 36 9.56 -24.64 -12.71
CA ALA A 36 9.99 -25.40 -13.89
C ALA A 36 9.35 -24.87 -15.19
N CYS A 37 8.06 -24.53 -15.15
CA CYS A 37 7.35 -23.93 -16.28
C CYS A 37 7.96 -22.56 -16.67
N TYR A 38 8.20 -21.68 -15.69
CA TYR A 38 8.80 -20.38 -15.97
C TYR A 38 10.24 -20.48 -16.51
N ARG A 39 11.03 -21.46 -16.06
CA ARG A 39 12.36 -21.74 -16.66
C ARG A 39 12.25 -22.17 -18.11
N ALA A 40 11.33 -23.08 -18.44
CA ALA A 40 11.11 -23.51 -19.81
C ALA A 40 10.71 -22.33 -20.71
N LEU A 41 9.82 -21.46 -20.21
CA LEU A 41 9.42 -20.24 -20.91
C LEU A 41 10.60 -19.28 -21.10
N HIS A 42 11.40 -19.04 -20.06
CA HIS A 42 12.56 -18.15 -20.14
C HIS A 42 13.58 -18.66 -21.18
N ARG A 43 13.86 -19.97 -21.23
CA ARG A 43 14.68 -20.57 -22.30
C ARG A 43 14.08 -20.37 -23.69
N ALA A 44 12.77 -20.59 -23.82
CA ALA A 44 12.09 -20.40 -25.09
C ALA A 44 12.22 -18.95 -25.59
N ILE A 45 12.10 -17.97 -24.68
CA ILE A 45 12.29 -16.55 -25.00
C ILE A 45 13.74 -16.25 -25.41
N LEU A 46 14.73 -16.80 -24.70
CA LEU A 46 16.15 -16.56 -25.02
C LEU A 46 16.58 -17.15 -26.37
N VAL A 47 15.98 -18.27 -26.79
CA VAL A 47 16.30 -18.93 -28.06
C VAL A 47 15.44 -18.41 -29.21
N ALA A 48 14.33 -17.74 -28.91
CA ALA A 48 13.46 -17.16 -29.92
C ALA A 48 14.20 -16.06 -30.70
N PRO A 49 14.15 -16.04 -32.04
CA PRO A 49 14.62 -14.90 -32.81
C PRO A 49 13.68 -13.72 -32.55
N LEU A 50 14.15 -12.75 -31.77
CA LEU A 50 13.42 -11.51 -31.54
C LEU A 50 13.73 -10.50 -32.67
N PRO A 51 12.71 -9.85 -33.26
CA PRO A 51 12.94 -8.72 -34.15
C PRO A 51 13.60 -7.56 -33.39
N GLU A 52 14.46 -6.79 -34.06
CA GLU A 52 15.01 -5.58 -33.45
C GLU A 52 13.87 -4.64 -33.04
N PRO A 53 13.89 -4.13 -31.79
CA PRO A 53 12.88 -3.18 -31.35
C PRO A 53 13.03 -1.88 -32.15
N PRO A 54 11.92 -1.16 -32.43
CA PRO A 54 12.00 0.11 -33.13
C PRO A 54 12.84 1.11 -32.33
N ALA A 55 13.54 2.01 -33.01
CA ALA A 55 14.45 2.97 -32.37
C ALA A 55 13.78 3.83 -31.28
N ALA A 56 12.46 4.06 -31.39
CA ALA A 56 11.66 4.82 -30.43
C ALA A 56 11.08 3.97 -29.27
N PHE A 57 11.35 2.66 -29.21
CA PHE A 57 10.78 1.77 -28.20
C PHE A 57 11.10 2.22 -26.78
N ALA A 58 12.38 2.51 -26.50
CA ALA A 58 12.81 2.96 -25.18
C ALA A 58 12.12 4.27 -24.77
N ALA A 59 11.94 5.21 -25.72
CA ALA A 59 11.26 6.48 -25.48
C ALA A 59 9.76 6.27 -25.21
N ALA A 60 9.10 5.38 -25.95
CA ALA A 60 7.70 5.04 -25.74
C ALA A 60 7.45 4.39 -24.37
N ILE A 61 8.34 3.50 -23.94
CA ILE A 61 8.26 2.87 -22.61
C ILE A 61 8.50 3.90 -21.51
N ALA A 62 9.50 4.78 -21.65
CA ALA A 62 9.76 5.83 -20.68
C ALA A 62 8.54 6.75 -20.49
N ALA A 63 7.94 7.22 -21.58
CA ALA A 63 6.74 8.04 -21.54
C ALA A 63 5.55 7.31 -20.88
N GLN A 64 5.39 6.02 -21.14
CA GLN A 64 4.33 5.21 -20.54
C GLN A 64 4.51 5.07 -19.02
N VAL A 65 5.75 4.87 -18.55
CA VAL A 65 6.07 4.76 -17.12
C VAL A 65 5.83 6.09 -16.41
N GLU A 66 6.27 7.21 -16.99
CA GLU A 66 6.02 8.54 -16.44
C GLU A 66 4.51 8.83 -16.32
N HIS A 67 3.72 8.45 -17.33
CA HIS A 67 2.28 8.63 -17.29
C HIS A 67 1.61 7.80 -16.19
N ALA A 68 2.05 6.54 -16.01
CA ALA A 68 1.55 5.67 -14.95
C ALA A 68 1.89 6.23 -13.55
N GLN A 69 3.12 6.70 -13.34
CA GLN A 69 3.51 7.35 -12.08
C GLN A 69 2.71 8.61 -11.79
N GLY A 70 2.43 9.42 -12.82
CA GLY A 70 1.54 10.58 -12.72
C GLY A 70 0.16 10.22 -12.22
N SER A 71 -0.45 9.14 -12.72
CA SER A 71 -1.77 8.69 -12.27
C SER A 71 -1.80 8.24 -10.80
N GLU A 72 -0.76 7.55 -10.33
CA GLU A 72 -0.67 7.08 -8.93
C GLU A 72 -0.58 8.27 -7.95
N THR A 73 0.13 9.34 -8.33
CA THR A 73 0.20 10.56 -7.52
C THR A 73 -1.13 11.30 -7.43
N LEU A 74 -1.90 11.36 -8.53
CA LEU A 74 -3.20 12.02 -8.57
C LEU A 74 -4.23 11.26 -7.73
N GLU A 75 -4.27 9.93 -7.86
CA GLU A 75 -5.14 9.07 -7.06
C GLU A 75 -4.86 9.24 -5.56
N THR A 76 -3.59 9.21 -5.19
CA THR A 76 -3.16 9.43 -3.80
C THR A 76 -3.57 10.81 -3.28
N LEU A 77 -3.47 11.84 -4.12
CA LEU A 77 -3.86 13.21 -3.75
C LEU A 77 -5.38 13.33 -3.58
N LEU A 78 -6.18 12.76 -4.48
CA LEU A 78 -7.63 12.74 -4.35
C LEU A 78 -8.06 11.98 -3.09
N GLN A 79 -7.45 10.82 -2.82
CA GLN A 79 -7.77 10.02 -1.64
C GLN A 79 -7.45 10.79 -0.34
N ARG A 80 -6.30 11.48 -0.30
CA ARG A 80 -5.93 12.35 0.83
C ARG A 80 -6.91 13.50 1.00
N LEU A 81 -7.31 14.16 -0.09
CA LEU A 81 -8.25 15.27 -0.03
C LEU A 81 -9.63 14.80 0.44
N LEU A 82 -10.11 13.66 -0.06
CA LEU A 82 -11.37 13.06 0.37
C LEU A 82 -11.35 12.71 1.86
N LEU A 83 -10.32 12.00 2.33
CA LEU A 83 -10.17 11.64 3.75
C LEU A 83 -10.11 12.88 4.64
N THR A 84 -9.32 13.89 4.24
CA THR A 84 -9.21 15.15 4.98
C THR A 84 -10.56 15.85 5.07
N THR A 85 -11.31 15.90 3.97
CA THR A 85 -12.65 16.51 3.92
C THR A 85 -13.64 15.77 4.81
N VAL A 86 -13.63 14.42 4.79
CA VAL A 86 -14.50 13.60 5.65
C VAL A 86 -14.18 13.82 7.12
N VAL A 87 -12.89 13.85 7.50
CA VAL A 87 -12.48 14.11 8.89
C VAL A 87 -12.90 15.50 9.35
N ILE A 88 -12.70 16.53 8.52
CA ILE A 88 -13.12 17.91 8.83
C ILE A 88 -14.64 17.96 8.98
N ALA A 89 -15.40 17.38 8.04
CA ALA A 89 -16.85 17.35 8.11
C ALA A 89 -17.33 16.63 9.39
N ALA A 90 -16.78 15.46 9.68
CA ALA A 90 -17.11 14.72 10.90
C ALA A 90 -16.83 15.55 12.16
N LEU A 91 -15.69 16.25 12.23
CA LEU A 91 -15.36 17.14 13.34
C LEU A 91 -16.34 18.32 13.44
N VAL A 92 -16.66 19.00 12.34
CA VAL A 92 -17.58 20.14 12.36
C VAL A 92 -18.99 19.72 12.82
N PHE A 93 -19.49 18.58 12.33
CA PHE A 93 -20.80 18.07 12.71
C PHE A 93 -20.84 17.50 14.13
N SER A 94 -19.77 16.83 14.59
CA SER A 94 -19.74 16.20 15.91
C SER A 94 -19.25 17.12 17.03
N ALA A 95 -18.47 18.16 16.73
CA ALA A 95 -17.93 19.11 17.70
C ALA A 95 -18.96 19.67 18.70
N PRO A 96 -20.14 20.17 18.29
CA PRO A 96 -21.11 20.67 19.26
C PRO A 96 -21.62 19.57 20.19
N HIS A 97 -21.84 18.36 19.67
CA HIS A 97 -22.29 17.20 20.46
C HIS A 97 -21.22 16.70 21.43
N LEU A 98 -19.96 16.69 20.99
CA LEU A 98 -18.81 16.36 21.83
C LEU A 98 -18.62 17.38 22.94
N LEU A 99 -18.82 18.68 22.65
CA LEU A 99 -18.74 19.74 23.64
C LEU A 99 -19.85 19.62 24.68
N THR A 100 -21.10 19.40 24.25
CA THR A 100 -22.22 19.20 25.18
C THR A 100 -22.03 17.94 26.03
N ALA A 101 -21.61 16.82 25.43
CA ALA A 101 -21.30 15.60 26.17
C ALA A 101 -20.17 15.81 27.18
N ALA A 102 -19.12 16.55 26.81
CA ALA A 102 -18.01 16.88 27.72
C ALA A 102 -18.48 17.75 28.91
N LEU A 103 -19.37 18.71 28.66
CA LEU A 103 -19.94 19.56 29.72
C LEU A 103 -20.87 18.77 30.64
N GLU A 104 -21.70 17.88 30.10
CA GLU A 104 -22.56 16.99 30.88
C GLU A 104 -21.74 16.02 31.74
N VAL A 105 -20.69 15.42 31.18
CA VAL A 105 -19.75 14.57 31.92
C VAL A 105 -19.01 15.38 32.99
N ALA A 106 -18.62 16.62 32.73
CA ALA A 106 -18.00 17.49 33.71
C ALA A 106 -18.97 17.90 34.83
N ALA A 107 -20.26 18.09 34.51
CA ALA A 107 -21.30 18.42 35.48
C ALA A 107 -21.63 17.22 36.39
N ILE A 108 -21.64 16.00 35.83
CA ILE A 108 -21.78 14.74 36.59
C ILE A 108 -20.48 14.45 37.38
N GLY A 109 -19.33 14.83 36.83
CA GLY A 109 -18.00 14.54 37.33
C GLY A 109 -17.49 15.46 38.44
N ARG A 110 -18.33 16.29 39.06
CA ARG A 110 -17.92 17.05 40.26
C ARG A 110 -17.46 16.14 41.42
N ASP A 111 -17.82 14.85 41.37
CA ASP A 111 -17.35 13.77 42.27
C ASP A 111 -16.53 12.67 41.56
N VAL A 112 -16.17 12.81 40.28
CA VAL A 112 -15.45 11.78 39.50
C VAL A 112 -14.02 12.22 39.18
N SER A 113 -13.07 11.36 39.56
CA SER A 113 -11.62 11.56 39.39
C SER A 113 -11.21 11.92 37.96
N LEU A 114 -10.38 12.95 37.82
CA LEU A 114 -9.73 13.44 36.58
C LEU A 114 -8.98 12.36 35.78
N ALA A 115 -8.76 11.18 36.35
CA ALA A 115 -8.08 10.05 35.71
C ALA A 115 -8.78 9.56 34.43
N LEU A 116 -10.12 9.63 34.35
CA LEU A 116 -10.89 9.07 33.25
C LEU A 116 -10.78 9.88 31.93
N PRO A 117 -10.95 11.23 31.93
CA PRO A 117 -10.71 12.02 30.72
C PRO A 117 -9.23 12.03 30.30
N LEU A 118 -8.29 11.97 31.26
CA LEU A 118 -6.86 11.83 30.95
C LEU A 118 -6.54 10.49 30.30
N ALA A 119 -7.11 9.38 30.80
CA ALA A 119 -6.93 8.06 30.20
C ALA A 119 -7.51 8.00 28.78
N ALA A 120 -8.67 8.61 28.54
CA ALA A 120 -9.24 8.72 27.20
C ALA A 120 -8.36 9.57 26.27
N GLY A 121 -7.86 10.70 26.75
CA GLY A 121 -6.92 11.55 26.00
C GLY A 121 -5.61 10.83 25.64
N ILE A 122 -5.04 10.09 26.60
CA ILE A 122 -3.84 9.26 26.38
C ILE A 122 -4.13 8.15 25.36
N GLY A 123 -5.29 7.49 25.45
CA GLY A 123 -5.70 6.45 24.50
C GLY A 123 -5.76 6.97 23.05
N ILE A 124 -6.36 8.15 22.85
CA ILE A 124 -6.43 8.80 21.54
C ILE A 124 -5.03 9.21 21.05
N ALA A 125 -4.19 9.76 21.92
CA ALA A 125 -2.82 10.14 21.57
C ALA A 125 -1.96 8.93 21.19
N VAL A 126 -2.07 7.82 21.91
CA VAL A 126 -1.38 6.56 21.63
C VAL A 126 -1.86 5.94 20.32
N ALA A 127 -3.17 5.88 20.09
CA ALA A 127 -3.72 5.39 18.83
C ALA A 127 -3.23 6.25 17.64
N GLY A 128 -3.20 7.57 17.78
CA GLY A 128 -2.66 8.48 16.77
C GLY A 128 -1.15 8.31 16.53
N ALA A 129 -0.37 8.03 17.59
CA ALA A 129 1.06 7.76 17.48
C ALA A 129 1.34 6.43 16.76
N ILE A 130 0.57 5.38 17.07
CA ILE A 130 0.65 4.08 16.40
C ILE A 130 0.30 4.21 14.91
N ASP A 131 -0.76 4.94 14.58
CA ASP A 131 -1.19 5.17 13.19
C ASP A 131 -0.16 6.01 12.40
N ARG A 132 0.58 6.91 13.05
CA ARG A 132 1.72 7.62 12.43
C ARG A 132 2.94 6.71 12.24
N LEU A 133 3.26 5.87 13.21
CA LEU A 133 4.37 4.91 13.12
C LEU A 133 4.12 3.87 12.03
N ALA A 134 2.90 3.31 11.96
CA ALA A 134 2.50 2.35 10.93
C ALA A 134 2.65 2.94 9.51
N ARG A 135 2.28 4.22 9.32
CA ARG A 135 2.48 4.93 8.05
C ARG A 135 3.94 5.27 7.75
N GLY A 136 4.78 5.46 8.77
CA GLY A 136 6.22 5.67 8.59
C GLY A 136 6.95 4.40 8.13
N TRP A 137 6.53 3.23 8.63
CA TRP A 137 7.15 1.95 8.31
C TRP A 137 6.82 1.48 6.89
N THR A 138 5.62 1.77 6.39
CA THR A 138 5.24 1.45 5.01
C THR A 138 5.98 2.30 3.96
N LEU A 139 6.50 3.48 4.35
CA LEU A 139 7.32 4.33 3.48
C LEU A 139 8.80 3.95 3.48
N SER A 140 9.29 3.25 4.52
CA SER A 140 10.70 2.85 4.64
C SER A 140 10.98 1.43 4.14
N ALA A 141 9.95 0.66 3.79
CA ALA A 141 10.05 -0.72 3.30
C ALA A 141 9.91 -0.84 1.76
N ARG A 142 9.83 0.28 1.05
CA ARG A 142 10.01 0.39 -0.42
C ARG A 142 11.40 0.94 -0.70
#